data_AF-A0A3M2B679-F1
#
_entry.id   AF-A0A3M2B679-F1
#
_cell.length_a   1.000
_cell.length_b   1.000
_cell.length_c   1.000
_cell.angle_alpha   90.00
_cell.angle_beta   90.00
_cell.angle_gamma   90.00
#
_symmetry.space_group_name_H-M   'P 1'
#
loop_
_entity.id
_entity.type
_entity.pdbx_description
1 polymer ?
#
loop_
_entity_poly.entity_id
_entity_poly.type
_entity_poly.pdbx_seq_one_letter_code
_entity_poly.pdbx_strand_id
1 'polypeptide(L)'
;MYTSDYDTTQPLTQWFASFAGQDNCNDRILAQLLTPYVKNWQMFRCPSDPQATDSILDACPADNEAPPTQQCIREYRWALKTNLGYNYVYLSPIMRNAQTNQWYNKPATDAQIGRPAQTVLFVDSIWWRDPRSRQPLCGGNWVIMPPCRIYRNQAGQNVDTFTLVRSECDSGRANGWYDYQGNSCGVGARPACWRLQTATGWYTWMEFGGTWPFHRRERMMVAFVDGHAKPYRPSQLTQGCDARPQCGGFVLDPEEYLWDLDDYGR
;
A
#
# COMPACT_ATOMS: atom_id res chain seq x y z
N MET A 1 -3.88 -19.73 22.88
CA MET A 1 -4.65 -19.24 21.71
C MET A 1 -4.15 -20.07 20.53
N TYR A 2 -5.07 -20.79 19.87
CA TYR A 2 -4.78 -21.94 19.01
C TYR A 2 -3.66 -21.69 17.99
N THR A 3 -2.51 -22.30 18.24
CA THR A 3 -1.42 -22.50 17.29
C THR A 3 -1.88 -23.55 16.27
N SER A 4 -2.57 -23.10 15.23
CA SER A 4 -2.95 -23.94 14.10
C SER A 4 -1.76 -24.03 13.14
N ASP A 5 -1.39 -25.26 12.87
CA ASP A 5 -0.30 -25.79 12.04
C ASP A 5 -0.49 -25.51 10.53
N TYR A 6 -0.82 -24.27 10.18
CA TYR A 6 -0.81 -23.75 8.82
C TYR A 6 -0.05 -22.45 8.84
N ASP A 7 0.97 -22.30 7.99
CA ASP A 7 1.62 -21.02 7.75
C ASP A 7 0.54 -19.98 7.41
N THR A 8 0.23 -19.13 8.38
CA THR A 8 -0.70 -18.03 8.20
C THR A 8 -0.06 -17.03 7.26
N THR A 9 -0.78 -16.65 6.22
CA THR A 9 -0.34 -15.68 5.23
C THR A 9 -1.14 -14.40 5.37
N GLN A 10 -0.47 -13.29 5.13
CA GLN A 10 -1.11 -11.99 5.10
C GLN A 10 -2.16 -11.94 3.98
N PRO A 11 -3.24 -11.15 4.16
CA PRO A 11 -4.29 -11.03 3.15
C PRO A 11 -3.75 -10.65 1.77
N LEU A 12 -4.38 -11.19 0.73
CA LEU A 12 -4.08 -10.81 -0.64
C LEU A 12 -4.47 -9.35 -0.88
N THR A 13 -3.59 -8.59 -1.53
CA THR A 13 -3.92 -7.21 -1.95
C THR A 13 -5.13 -7.20 -2.90
N GLN A 14 -5.19 -8.20 -3.78
CA GLN A 14 -6.25 -8.37 -4.78
C GLN A 14 -6.33 -9.84 -5.22
N TRP A 15 -7.49 -10.42 -5.50
CA TRP A 15 -7.59 -11.86 -5.78
C TRP A 15 -6.92 -12.29 -7.10
N PHE A 16 -7.26 -11.63 -8.22
CA PHE A 16 -6.63 -11.88 -9.53
C PHE A 16 -5.47 -10.93 -9.82
N ALA A 17 -5.19 -9.98 -8.92
CA ALA A 17 -4.21 -8.90 -9.13
C ALA A 17 -4.42 -8.18 -10.49
N SER A 18 -5.67 -8.10 -10.94
CA SER A 18 -6.00 -7.60 -12.27
C SER A 18 -6.08 -6.08 -12.31
N PHE A 19 -5.46 -5.34 -11.38
CA PHE A 19 -5.42 -3.87 -11.45
C PHE A 19 -4.81 -3.33 -12.78
N ALA A 20 -4.06 -4.17 -13.52
CA ALA A 20 -3.68 -3.88 -14.90
C ALA A 20 -4.82 -4.06 -15.94
N GLY A 21 -6.02 -4.41 -15.50
CA GLY A 21 -7.24 -4.64 -16.24
C GLY A 21 -8.33 -3.69 -15.76
N GLN A 22 -9.24 -3.35 -16.68
CA GLN A 22 -10.37 -2.46 -16.40
C GLN A 22 -11.25 -3.02 -15.26
N ASP A 23 -12.09 -2.14 -14.69
CA ASP A 23 -13.18 -2.50 -13.78
C ASP A 23 -13.82 -3.83 -14.18
N ASN A 24 -13.77 -4.83 -13.30
CA ASN A 24 -14.31 -6.14 -13.60
C ASN A 24 -14.94 -6.82 -12.38
N CYS A 25 -15.98 -7.60 -12.65
CA CYS A 25 -16.74 -8.31 -11.61
C CYS A 25 -16.10 -9.62 -11.16
N ASN A 26 -14.96 -10.00 -11.73
CA ASN A 26 -14.28 -11.26 -11.40
C ASN A 26 -13.24 -11.04 -10.30
N ASP A 27 -12.61 -9.88 -10.26
CA ASP A 27 -11.58 -9.57 -9.29
C ASP A 27 -12.16 -9.03 -7.97
N ARG A 28 -11.41 -9.24 -6.90
CA ARG A 28 -11.77 -8.85 -5.55
C ARG A 28 -10.59 -8.15 -4.92
N ILE A 29 -10.75 -6.87 -4.62
CA ILE A 29 -9.74 -6.08 -3.89
C ILE A 29 -9.85 -6.44 -2.40
N LEU A 30 -8.77 -6.27 -1.64
CA LEU A 30 -8.68 -6.61 -0.21
C LEU A 30 -9.96 -6.28 0.59
N ALA A 31 -10.53 -5.09 0.45
CA ALA A 31 -11.76 -4.74 1.17
C ALA A 31 -12.93 -5.68 0.84
N GLN A 32 -13.12 -6.09 -0.42
CA GLN A 32 -14.13 -7.10 -0.80
C GLN A 32 -13.85 -8.48 -0.20
N LEU A 33 -12.57 -8.84 -0.06
CA LEU A 33 -12.17 -10.10 0.59
C LEU A 33 -12.47 -10.09 2.09
N LEU A 34 -12.47 -8.91 2.71
CA LEU A 34 -12.80 -8.70 4.13
C LEU A 34 -14.30 -8.52 4.38
N THR A 35 -15.09 -8.13 3.37
CA THR A 35 -16.54 -7.87 3.50
C THR A 35 -17.34 -9.01 4.13
N PRO A 36 -17.09 -10.31 3.89
CA PRO A 36 -17.79 -11.39 4.58
C PRO A 36 -17.69 -11.34 6.12
N TYR A 37 -16.61 -10.76 6.64
CA TYR A 37 -16.34 -10.63 8.08
C TYR A 37 -16.85 -9.30 8.65
N VAL A 38 -16.75 -8.21 7.89
CA VAL A 38 -17.08 -6.85 8.34
C VAL A 38 -18.55 -6.50 8.07
N LYS A 39 -19.09 -6.94 6.94
CA LYS A 39 -20.48 -6.76 6.46
C LYS A 39 -20.95 -5.30 6.36
N ASN A 40 -20.04 -4.32 6.37
CA ASN A 40 -20.36 -2.91 6.24
C ASN A 40 -19.24 -2.13 5.53
N TRP A 41 -19.55 -1.51 4.40
CA TRP A 41 -18.61 -0.70 3.61
C TRP A 41 -18.12 0.57 4.31
N GLN A 42 -18.90 1.11 5.25
CA GLN A 42 -18.51 2.32 6.00
C GLN A 42 -17.26 2.08 6.86
N MET A 43 -16.98 0.83 7.24
CA MET A 43 -15.79 0.47 8.03
C MET A 43 -14.48 0.63 7.25
N PHE A 44 -14.54 0.70 5.92
CA PHE A 44 -13.39 0.91 5.03
C PHE A 44 -13.20 2.39 4.68
N ARG A 45 -13.95 3.29 5.33
CA ARG A 45 -13.95 4.72 5.03
C ARG A 45 -13.45 5.49 6.24
N CYS A 46 -12.71 6.56 5.98
CA CYS A 46 -12.33 7.47 7.04
C CYS A 46 -13.51 8.40 7.35
N PRO A 47 -14.03 8.45 8.60
CA PRO A 47 -15.14 9.35 8.93
C PRO A 47 -14.80 10.84 8.78
N SER A 48 -13.50 11.16 8.76
CA SER A 48 -12.99 12.52 8.57
C SER A 48 -12.76 12.87 7.09
N ASP A 49 -12.95 11.92 6.17
CA ASP A 49 -12.89 12.17 4.73
C ASP A 49 -14.27 12.56 4.19
N PRO A 50 -14.52 13.82 3.82
CA PRO A 50 -15.80 14.25 3.27
C PRO A 50 -16.08 13.68 1.87
N GLN A 51 -15.07 13.08 1.22
CA GLN A 51 -15.17 12.52 -0.13
C GLN A 51 -15.43 11.00 -0.12
N ALA A 52 -15.45 10.36 1.05
CA ALA A 52 -15.73 8.93 1.19
C ALA A 52 -17.26 8.62 1.17
N THR A 53 -17.95 9.11 0.15
CA THR A 53 -19.40 8.90 -0.05
C THR A 53 -19.67 8.01 -1.25
N ASP A 54 -20.77 7.25 -1.23
CA ASP A 54 -21.11 6.32 -2.32
C ASP A 54 -21.08 7.01 -3.69
N SER A 55 -21.64 8.21 -3.80
CA SER A 55 -21.69 8.96 -5.06
C SER A 55 -20.31 9.33 -5.60
N ILE A 56 -19.35 9.63 -4.72
CA ILE A 56 -17.99 10.02 -5.12
C ILE A 56 -17.16 8.77 -5.43
N LEU A 57 -17.30 7.71 -4.64
CA LEU A 57 -16.60 6.44 -4.91
C LEU A 57 -17.12 5.76 -6.19
N ASP A 58 -18.40 5.94 -6.52
CA ASP A 58 -19.00 5.50 -7.77
C ASP A 58 -18.44 6.25 -8.99
N ALA A 59 -18.21 7.56 -8.86
CA ALA A 59 -17.89 8.43 -9.98
C ALA A 59 -16.88 9.49 -9.53
N CYS A 60 -15.60 9.09 -9.48
CA CYS A 60 -14.53 10.00 -9.09
C CYS A 60 -14.43 11.15 -10.11
N PRO A 61 -14.61 12.42 -9.69
CA PRO A 61 -14.52 13.55 -10.63
C PRO A 61 -13.12 13.71 -11.25
N ALA A 62 -12.08 13.30 -10.52
CA ALA A 62 -10.70 13.41 -11.00
C ALA A 62 -10.37 12.41 -12.12
N ASP A 63 -11.02 11.24 -12.12
CA ASP A 63 -10.83 10.19 -13.12
C ASP A 63 -11.84 10.29 -14.28
N ASN A 64 -12.76 11.26 -14.23
CA ASN A 64 -13.85 11.41 -15.19
C ASN A 64 -14.69 10.13 -15.35
N GLU A 65 -14.93 9.44 -14.23
CA GLU A 65 -15.73 8.22 -14.21
C GLU A 65 -17.23 8.52 -14.21
N ALA A 66 -18.00 7.71 -14.95
CA ALA A 66 -19.45 7.68 -14.82
C ALA A 66 -19.88 6.64 -13.78
N PRO A 67 -20.99 6.84 -13.02
CA PRO A 67 -21.46 5.88 -12.05
C PRO A 67 -21.65 4.47 -12.64
N PRO A 68 -21.26 3.40 -11.93
CA PRO A 68 -21.37 2.05 -12.45
C PRO A 68 -22.83 1.58 -12.47
N THR A 69 -23.20 0.87 -13.52
CA THR A 69 -24.55 0.29 -13.70
C THR A 69 -24.70 -1.07 -13.03
N GLN A 70 -23.61 -1.76 -12.74
CA GLN A 70 -23.60 -3.09 -12.11
C GLN A 70 -23.11 -3.01 -10.66
N GLN A 71 -23.79 -3.71 -9.75
CA GLN A 71 -23.44 -3.74 -8.33
C GLN A 71 -22.03 -4.27 -8.07
N CYS A 72 -21.58 -5.28 -8.81
CA CYS A 72 -20.23 -5.82 -8.64
C CYS A 72 -19.13 -4.80 -9.01
N ILE A 73 -19.36 -3.97 -10.03
CA ILE A 73 -18.44 -2.89 -10.39
C ILE A 73 -18.46 -1.76 -9.35
N ARG A 74 -19.65 -1.45 -8.80
CA ARG A 74 -19.81 -0.52 -7.69
C ARG A 74 -18.95 -0.91 -6.49
N GLU A 75 -19.07 -2.16 -6.06
CA GLU A 75 -18.29 -2.69 -4.93
C GLU A 75 -16.79 -2.77 -5.24
N TYR A 76 -16.41 -3.09 -6.48
CA TYR A 76 -15.02 -3.03 -6.93
C TYR A 76 -14.45 -1.62 -6.77
N ARG A 77 -15.16 -0.58 -7.23
CA ARG A 77 -14.72 0.81 -7.08
C ARG A 77 -14.64 1.26 -5.63
N TRP A 78 -15.63 0.90 -4.81
CA TRP A 78 -15.61 1.20 -3.38
C TRP A 78 -14.42 0.57 -2.67
N ALA A 79 -14.06 -0.65 -3.06
CA ALA A 79 -12.92 -1.36 -2.51
C ALA A 79 -11.58 -0.77 -2.96
N LEU A 80 -11.49 -0.35 -4.22
CA LEU A 80 -10.33 0.35 -4.78
C LEU A 80 -10.10 1.69 -4.07
N LYS A 81 -11.19 2.39 -3.73
CA LYS A 81 -11.18 3.72 -3.14
C LYS A 81 -11.39 3.75 -1.62
N THR A 82 -11.03 2.65 -0.95
CA THR A 82 -11.01 2.54 0.51
C THR A 82 -9.98 3.49 1.12
N ASN A 83 -10.29 4.13 2.27
CA ASN A 83 -9.31 4.89 3.05
C ASN A 83 -8.38 3.99 3.88
N LEU A 84 -8.41 2.68 3.64
CA LEU A 84 -7.58 1.68 4.30
C LEU A 84 -6.41 1.30 3.38
N GLY A 85 -5.35 2.11 3.39
CA GLY A 85 -4.16 1.88 2.58
C GLY A 85 -3.31 0.73 3.11
N TYR A 86 -3.21 -0.35 2.35
CA TYR A 86 -2.45 -1.54 2.71
C TYR A 86 -0.96 -1.38 2.42
N ASN A 87 -0.12 -1.78 3.38
CA ASN A 87 1.33 -1.88 3.23
C ASN A 87 1.74 -3.05 2.30
N TYR A 88 1.24 -3.02 1.07
CA TYR A 88 1.25 -4.16 0.17
C TYR A 88 2.66 -4.56 -0.26
N VAL A 89 3.60 -3.62 -0.40
CA VAL A 89 4.96 -3.93 -0.90
C VAL A 89 5.66 -4.94 0.00
N TYR A 90 5.45 -4.82 1.31
CA TYR A 90 6.01 -5.72 2.31
C TYR A 90 5.09 -6.89 2.64
N LEU A 91 3.77 -6.70 2.65
CA LEU A 91 2.85 -7.74 3.15
C LEU A 91 2.26 -8.63 2.05
N SER A 92 2.02 -8.11 0.84
CA SER A 92 1.46 -8.89 -0.26
C SER A 92 1.66 -8.20 -1.62
N PRO A 93 2.91 -8.05 -2.10
CA PRO A 93 3.17 -7.33 -3.33
C PRO A 93 2.49 -7.99 -4.52
N ILE A 94 2.01 -7.14 -5.43
CA ILE A 94 1.47 -7.57 -6.72
C ILE A 94 2.65 -7.73 -7.68
N MET A 95 2.90 -8.95 -8.12
CA MET A 95 4.03 -9.39 -8.92
C MET A 95 3.57 -9.77 -10.33
N ARG A 96 4.46 -9.66 -11.32
CA ARG A 96 4.22 -10.09 -12.70
C ARG A 96 5.05 -11.33 -13.01
N ASN A 97 4.40 -12.45 -13.26
CA ASN A 97 5.04 -13.73 -13.53
C ASN A 97 5.91 -13.65 -14.80
N ALA A 98 7.16 -14.11 -14.72
CA ALA A 98 8.11 -13.98 -15.81
C ALA A 98 7.78 -14.85 -17.04
N GLN A 99 7.11 -15.99 -16.84
CA GLN A 99 6.79 -16.95 -17.89
C GLN A 99 5.44 -16.64 -18.55
N THR A 100 4.42 -16.33 -17.77
CA THR A 100 3.05 -16.13 -18.25
C THR A 100 2.69 -14.66 -18.45
N ASN A 101 3.50 -13.74 -17.93
CA ASN A 101 3.20 -12.31 -17.84
C ASN A 101 1.91 -11.97 -17.06
N GLN A 102 1.33 -12.94 -16.35
CA GLN A 102 0.15 -12.74 -15.53
C GLN A 102 0.51 -12.11 -14.18
N TRP A 103 -0.41 -11.33 -13.65
CA TRP A 103 -0.28 -10.74 -12.32
C TRP A 103 -0.68 -11.74 -11.24
N TYR A 104 0.01 -11.72 -10.11
CA TYR A 104 -0.27 -12.53 -8.94
C TYR A 104 0.17 -11.79 -7.67
N ASN A 105 -0.26 -12.25 -6.49
CA ASN A 105 0.20 -11.69 -5.22
C ASN A 105 1.23 -12.62 -4.61
N LYS A 106 2.22 -12.06 -3.94
CA LYS A 106 3.14 -12.81 -3.09
C LYS A 106 2.92 -12.41 -1.63
N PRO A 107 1.94 -12.99 -0.91
CA PRO A 107 1.74 -12.67 0.49
C PRO A 107 2.94 -13.11 1.35
N ALA A 108 3.28 -12.29 2.34
CA ALA A 108 4.17 -12.65 3.45
C ALA A 108 3.52 -13.76 4.28
N THR A 109 4.31 -14.70 4.78
CA THR A 109 3.88 -15.53 5.91
C THR A 109 4.11 -14.76 7.21
N ASP A 110 3.36 -15.08 8.27
CA ASP A 110 3.56 -14.45 9.58
C ASP A 110 4.98 -14.70 10.13
N ALA A 111 5.60 -15.82 9.77
CA ALA A 111 6.99 -16.13 10.12
C ALA A 111 8.01 -15.20 9.45
N GLN A 112 7.65 -14.56 8.34
CA GLN A 112 8.50 -13.56 7.69
C GLN A 112 8.40 -12.18 8.37
N ILE A 113 7.43 -11.97 9.27
CA ILE A 113 7.21 -10.69 9.95
C ILE A 113 7.94 -10.70 11.29
N GLY A 114 9.16 -10.15 11.32
CA GLY A 114 10.01 -10.15 12.51
C GLY A 114 9.42 -9.39 13.69
N ARG A 115 8.67 -8.30 13.43
CA ARG A 115 8.06 -7.47 14.49
C ARG A 115 6.64 -7.04 14.15
N PRO A 116 5.64 -7.90 14.41
CA PRO A 116 4.25 -7.57 14.12
C PRO A 116 3.74 -6.27 14.77
N ALA A 117 4.27 -5.91 15.95
CA ALA A 117 3.92 -4.67 16.65
C ALA A 117 4.63 -3.41 16.10
N GLN A 118 5.62 -3.56 15.22
CA GLN A 118 6.31 -2.44 14.56
C GLN A 118 6.10 -2.43 13.05
N THR A 119 5.49 -3.45 12.46
CA THR A 119 5.12 -3.47 11.04
C THR A 119 3.75 -2.84 10.79
N VAL A 120 3.70 -1.78 10.00
CA VAL A 120 2.48 -1.14 9.51
C VAL A 120 1.67 -2.14 8.67
N LEU A 121 0.40 -2.29 9.02
CA LEU A 121 -0.59 -3.06 8.26
C LEU A 121 -1.40 -2.13 7.36
N PHE A 122 -2.06 -1.13 7.97
CA PHE A 122 -2.89 -0.15 7.27
C PHE A 122 -2.59 1.27 7.71
N VAL A 123 -2.76 2.23 6.79
CA VAL A 123 -2.74 3.67 7.09
C VAL A 123 -3.90 4.34 6.38
N ASP A 124 -4.47 5.39 6.99
CA ASP A 124 -5.37 6.30 6.29
C ASP A 124 -4.77 6.76 4.95
N SER A 125 -5.53 6.60 3.86
CA SER A 125 -5.04 6.85 2.50
C SER A 125 -5.95 7.76 1.67
N ILE A 126 -5.40 8.31 0.59
CA ILE A 126 -6.11 9.11 -0.43
C ILE A 126 -5.96 8.54 -1.83
N TRP A 127 -7.03 8.65 -2.61
CA TRP A 127 -7.03 8.36 -4.04
C TRP A 127 -6.37 9.47 -4.84
N TRP A 128 -6.83 10.69 -4.61
CA TRP A 128 -6.45 11.86 -5.37
C TRP A 128 -6.23 13.05 -4.45
N ARG A 129 -5.35 13.95 -4.89
CA ARG A 129 -5.13 15.24 -4.26
C ARG A 129 -5.28 16.31 -5.32
N ASP A 130 -6.21 17.24 -5.14
CA ASP A 130 -6.41 18.29 -6.14
C ASP A 130 -5.11 19.12 -6.30
N PRO A 131 -4.56 19.28 -7.52
CA PRO A 131 -3.28 19.96 -7.71
C PRO A 131 -3.31 21.44 -7.30
N ARG A 132 -4.48 22.07 -7.25
CA ARG A 132 -4.65 23.51 -6.96
C ARG A 132 -4.96 23.77 -5.49
N SER A 133 -6.05 23.20 -4.98
CA SER A 133 -6.53 23.36 -3.60
C SER A 133 -5.79 22.47 -2.60
N ARG A 134 -5.06 21.45 -3.09
CA ARG A 134 -4.31 20.46 -2.30
C ARG A 134 -5.17 19.63 -1.35
N GLN A 135 -6.49 19.68 -1.51
CA GLN A 135 -7.47 18.89 -0.75
C GLN A 135 -7.60 17.46 -1.30
N PRO A 136 -7.95 16.48 -0.46
CA PRO A 136 -8.22 15.11 -0.92
C PRO A 136 -9.50 15.06 -1.77
N LEU A 137 -9.51 14.18 -2.77
CA LEU A 137 -10.68 13.86 -3.59
C LEU A 137 -10.78 12.34 -3.79
N CYS A 138 -11.99 11.87 -4.09
CA CYS A 138 -12.26 10.50 -4.54
C CYS A 138 -12.02 9.38 -3.51
N GLY A 139 -12.03 9.70 -2.21
CA GLY A 139 -11.84 8.72 -1.15
C GLY A 139 -10.37 8.35 -0.97
N GLY A 140 -10.13 7.09 -0.66
CA GLY A 140 -8.80 6.56 -0.35
C GLY A 140 -8.17 5.71 -1.43
N ASN A 141 -7.02 5.13 -1.13
CA ASN A 141 -6.36 4.17 -1.99
C ASN A 141 -6.12 2.87 -1.23
N TRP A 142 -6.48 1.74 -1.83
CA TRP A 142 -6.37 0.42 -1.21
C TRP A 142 -4.93 -0.02 -0.92
N VAL A 143 -3.94 0.61 -1.56
CA VAL A 143 -2.51 0.39 -1.27
C VAL A 143 -1.77 1.70 -1.07
N ILE A 144 -0.68 1.60 -0.32
CA ILE A 144 0.23 2.70 -0.03
C ILE A 144 1.68 2.27 -0.25
N MET A 145 2.55 3.26 -0.44
CA MET A 145 3.97 3.05 -0.63
C MET A 145 4.77 3.52 0.58
N PRO A 146 5.85 2.82 0.94
CA PRO A 146 6.73 3.23 2.02
C PRO A 146 7.62 4.43 1.63
N PRO A 147 8.21 5.14 2.61
CA PRO A 147 9.08 6.28 2.37
C PRO A 147 10.52 5.90 2.00
N CYS A 148 11.03 4.75 2.47
CA CYS A 148 12.36 4.24 2.17
C CYS A 148 12.32 2.80 1.66
N ARG A 149 13.40 2.39 0.97
CA ARG A 149 13.56 1.05 0.40
C ARG A 149 14.91 0.42 0.71
N ILE A 150 15.98 1.21 0.69
CA ILE A 150 17.34 0.68 0.77
C ILE A 150 17.89 0.89 2.19
N TYR A 151 18.33 -0.19 2.82
CA TYR A 151 19.13 -0.16 4.05
C TYR A 151 20.61 -0.30 3.71
N ARG A 152 21.50 0.31 4.49
CA ARG A 152 22.94 0.07 4.38
C ARG A 152 23.41 -0.76 5.56
N ASN A 153 23.84 -1.99 5.29
CA ASN A 153 24.33 -2.87 6.34
C ASN A 153 25.69 -2.42 6.89
N GLN A 154 26.17 -3.07 7.94
CA GLN A 154 27.46 -2.76 8.59
C GLN A 154 28.66 -2.91 7.66
N ALA A 155 28.56 -3.75 6.62
CA ALA A 155 29.58 -3.92 5.60
C ALA A 155 29.54 -2.83 4.49
N GLY A 156 28.62 -1.85 4.60
CA GLY A 156 28.45 -0.78 3.64
C GLY A 156 27.68 -1.17 2.37
N GLN A 157 27.08 -2.36 2.34
CA GLN A 157 26.31 -2.85 1.20
C GLN A 157 24.88 -2.34 1.26
N ASN A 158 24.33 -2.01 0.09
CA ASN A 158 22.92 -1.67 -0.05
C ASN A 158 22.09 -2.96 -0.03
N VAL A 159 21.17 -3.06 0.92
CA VAL A 159 20.18 -4.13 1.05
C VAL A 159 18.83 -3.55 0.66
N ASP A 160 18.15 -4.19 -0.28
CA ASP A 160 16.79 -3.84 -0.64
C ASP A 160 15.82 -4.49 0.34
N THR A 161 15.11 -3.66 1.10
CA THR A 161 14.21 -4.11 2.16
C THR A 161 12.91 -4.69 1.62
N PHE A 162 12.60 -4.50 0.32
CA PHE A 162 11.46 -5.14 -0.33
C PHE A 162 11.76 -6.62 -0.58
N THR A 163 11.99 -7.38 0.49
CA THR A 163 12.53 -8.74 0.48
C THR A 163 11.66 -9.71 -0.32
N LEU A 164 10.34 -9.61 -0.21
CA LEU A 164 9.42 -10.40 -1.04
C LEU A 164 9.57 -10.10 -2.53
N VAL A 165 9.62 -8.81 -2.89
CA VAL A 165 9.84 -8.38 -4.28
C VAL A 165 11.18 -8.90 -4.80
N ARG A 166 12.25 -8.83 -3.98
CA ARG A 166 13.56 -9.39 -4.31
C ARG A 166 13.54 -10.89 -4.47
N SER A 167 12.91 -11.61 -3.55
CA SER A 167 12.83 -13.08 -3.60
C SER A 167 12.17 -13.61 -4.87
N GLU A 168 11.21 -12.87 -5.44
CA GLU A 168 10.51 -13.27 -6.67
C GLU A 168 11.26 -12.81 -7.94
N CYS A 169 11.81 -11.59 -7.91
CA CYS A 169 12.56 -11.03 -9.04
C CYS A 169 13.91 -11.74 -9.23
N ASP A 170 14.67 -11.93 -8.15
CA ASP A 170 16.02 -12.49 -8.20
C ASP A 170 15.98 -14.00 -8.47
N SER A 171 14.88 -14.69 -8.12
CA SER A 171 14.65 -16.08 -8.49
C SER A 171 14.17 -16.26 -9.94
N GLY A 172 13.93 -15.16 -10.69
CA GLY A 172 13.36 -15.21 -12.03
C GLY A 172 11.91 -15.68 -12.10
N ARG A 173 11.18 -15.70 -10.98
CA ARG A 173 9.74 -16.02 -10.96
C ARG A 173 8.91 -14.82 -11.40
N ALA A 174 9.37 -13.61 -11.07
CA ALA A 174 8.78 -12.36 -11.51
C ALA A 174 9.71 -11.59 -12.47
N ASN A 175 9.11 -10.87 -13.42
CA ASN A 175 9.82 -9.91 -14.29
C ASN A 175 9.46 -8.44 -13.98
N GLY A 176 8.55 -8.21 -13.03
CA GLY A 176 8.19 -6.90 -12.49
C GLY A 176 7.25 -7.03 -11.30
N TRP A 177 6.94 -5.90 -10.67
CA TRP A 177 5.96 -5.78 -9.59
C TRP A 177 5.25 -4.44 -9.71
N TYR A 178 4.04 -4.31 -9.19
CA TYR A 178 3.26 -3.07 -9.32
C TYR A 178 3.80 -1.97 -8.41
N ASP A 179 4.19 -0.80 -8.93
CA ASP A 179 4.84 0.27 -8.16
C ASP A 179 4.40 1.71 -8.49
N TYR A 180 3.26 1.86 -9.19
CA TYR A 180 2.74 3.12 -9.75
C TYR A 180 3.63 3.86 -10.78
N GLN A 181 4.86 3.40 -11.06
CA GLN A 181 5.83 4.16 -11.85
C GLN A 181 6.38 3.42 -13.07
N GLY A 182 6.42 2.09 -13.11
CA GLY A 182 6.95 1.41 -14.30
C GLY A 182 7.17 -0.09 -14.19
N ASN A 183 6.78 -0.71 -13.08
CA ASN A 183 6.79 -2.16 -12.89
C ASN A 183 8.11 -2.86 -13.22
N SER A 184 9.17 -2.61 -12.43
CA SER A 184 10.51 -3.12 -12.72
C SER A 184 11.06 -4.01 -11.62
N CYS A 185 11.71 -5.11 -12.00
CA CYS A 185 12.55 -5.90 -11.11
C CYS A 185 13.96 -5.31 -10.89
N GLY A 186 14.32 -4.19 -11.53
CA GLY A 186 15.64 -3.59 -11.38
C GLY A 186 15.84 -2.96 -10.00
N VAL A 187 16.96 -3.25 -9.34
CA VAL A 187 17.34 -2.60 -8.08
C VAL A 187 17.55 -1.09 -8.26
N GLY A 188 18.09 -0.68 -9.42
CA GLY A 188 18.24 0.72 -9.79
C GLY A 188 16.95 1.43 -10.22
N ALA A 189 15.86 0.69 -10.40
CA ALA A 189 14.56 1.31 -10.70
C ALA A 189 14.05 2.04 -9.46
N ARG A 190 13.63 3.30 -9.64
CA ARG A 190 13.02 4.10 -8.57
C ARG A 190 11.51 3.88 -8.58
N PRO A 191 10.95 3.14 -7.62
CA PRO A 191 9.50 3.00 -7.49
C PRO A 191 8.87 4.33 -7.07
N ALA A 192 7.54 4.42 -7.15
CA ALA A 192 6.88 5.69 -6.90
C ALA A 192 7.16 6.25 -5.50
N CYS A 193 7.11 5.41 -4.45
CA CYS A 193 7.39 5.74 -3.04
C CYS A 193 6.81 7.10 -2.60
N TRP A 194 7.28 7.66 -1.49
CA TRP A 194 6.90 9.02 -1.11
C TRP A 194 7.55 10.04 -2.06
N ARG A 195 6.74 10.94 -2.63
CA ARG A 195 7.19 12.00 -3.55
C ARG A 195 7.20 13.37 -2.88
N LEU A 196 7.79 13.42 -1.69
CA LEU A 196 7.92 14.62 -0.86
C LEU A 196 8.29 15.86 -1.70
N GLN A 197 7.44 16.88 -1.65
CA GLN A 197 7.57 18.19 -2.32
C GLN A 197 7.77 18.16 -3.84
N THR A 198 7.72 16.98 -4.45
CA THR A 198 7.98 16.72 -5.88
C THR A 198 6.78 16.11 -6.58
N ALA A 199 5.70 15.84 -5.83
CA ALA A 199 4.44 15.34 -6.33
C ALA A 199 3.68 16.45 -7.07
N THR A 200 3.68 16.39 -8.41
CA THR A 200 3.03 17.37 -9.30
C THR A 200 2.03 16.72 -10.24
N GLY A 201 1.08 17.51 -10.75
CA GLY A 201 0.07 17.05 -11.70
C GLY A 201 -0.81 15.94 -11.12
N TRP A 202 -1.01 14.87 -11.90
CA TRP A 202 -1.90 13.77 -11.52
C TRP A 202 -1.34 12.84 -10.43
N TYR A 203 -0.05 12.94 -10.10
CA TYR A 203 0.59 12.15 -9.04
C TYR A 203 0.71 12.89 -7.69
N THR A 204 0.00 14.02 -7.52
CA THR A 204 0.06 14.84 -6.29
C THR A 204 -0.38 14.10 -5.02
N TRP A 205 -1.16 13.03 -5.17
CA TRP A 205 -1.55 12.13 -4.08
C TRP A 205 -0.39 11.28 -3.52
N MET A 206 0.69 11.12 -4.30
CA MET A 206 1.90 10.38 -3.89
C MET A 206 2.85 11.16 -2.99
N GLU A 207 2.51 12.39 -2.58
CA GLU A 207 3.33 13.21 -1.65
C GLU A 207 3.84 12.38 -0.46
N PHE A 208 2.93 11.63 0.17
CA PHE A 208 3.21 10.72 1.30
C PHE A 208 2.93 9.26 0.92
N GLY A 209 3.24 8.87 -0.32
CA GLY A 209 3.05 7.50 -0.81
C GLY A 209 1.60 7.04 -0.79
N GLY A 210 0.64 7.96 -0.91
CA GLY A 210 -0.80 7.69 -0.82
C GLY A 210 -1.37 7.76 0.59
N THR A 211 -0.56 7.88 1.65
CA THR A 211 -1.07 8.13 3.01
C THR A 211 -1.61 9.55 3.16
N TRP A 212 -2.63 9.76 3.99
CA TRP A 212 -3.19 11.10 4.20
C TRP A 212 -3.66 11.45 5.62
N PRO A 213 -3.22 12.59 6.19
CA PRO A 213 -3.53 12.95 7.57
C PRO A 213 -4.91 13.64 7.69
N PHE A 214 -5.99 12.88 7.61
CA PHE A 214 -7.36 13.41 7.74
C PHE A 214 -7.68 13.98 9.12
N HIS A 215 -6.96 13.58 10.17
CA HIS A 215 -7.32 13.89 11.54
C HIS A 215 -6.59 15.11 12.08
N ARG A 216 -7.14 15.70 13.14
CA ARG A 216 -6.60 16.88 13.81
C ARG A 216 -5.10 16.74 14.11
N ARG A 217 -4.37 17.84 13.95
CA ARG A 217 -2.91 17.94 14.19
C ARG A 217 -2.08 17.03 13.27
N GLU A 218 -2.55 16.91 12.02
CA GLU A 218 -1.89 16.21 10.92
C GLU A 218 -1.66 14.74 11.22
N ARG A 219 -2.71 14.05 11.68
CA ARG A 219 -2.62 12.65 12.10
C ARG A 219 -3.35 11.73 11.13
N MET A 220 -2.79 10.54 10.97
CA MET A 220 -3.34 9.37 10.29
C MET A 220 -3.56 8.28 11.33
N MET A 221 -4.62 7.52 11.22
CA MET A 221 -4.75 6.25 11.92
C MET A 221 -3.87 5.21 11.24
N VAL A 222 -3.07 4.51 12.04
CA VAL A 222 -2.18 3.46 11.60
C VAL A 222 -2.54 2.19 12.37
N ALA A 223 -2.80 1.11 11.67
CA ALA A 223 -2.96 -0.22 12.23
C ALA A 223 -1.67 -1.02 12.01
N PHE A 224 -1.31 -1.84 12.98
CA PHE A 224 -0.14 -2.71 12.95
C PHE A 224 -0.55 -4.18 12.77
N VAL A 225 0.38 -5.02 12.36
CA VAL A 225 0.13 -6.44 12.07
C VAL A 225 -0.36 -7.21 13.31
N ASP A 226 0.09 -6.82 14.51
CA ASP A 226 -0.41 -7.40 15.78
C ASP A 226 -1.86 -6.99 16.15
N GLY A 227 -2.48 -6.13 15.34
CA GLY A 227 -3.86 -5.68 15.49
C GLY A 227 -4.06 -4.40 16.31
N HIS A 228 -3.01 -3.81 16.89
CA HIS A 228 -3.18 -2.53 17.58
C HIS A 228 -3.22 -1.36 16.59
N ALA A 229 -3.79 -0.24 17.01
CA ALA A 229 -3.86 0.98 16.19
C ALA A 229 -3.50 2.22 16.99
N LYS A 230 -2.77 3.15 16.35
CA LYS A 230 -2.31 4.41 16.95
C LYS A 230 -2.31 5.53 15.92
N PRO A 231 -2.53 6.79 16.34
CA PRO A 231 -2.41 7.92 15.44
C PRO A 231 -0.94 8.34 15.25
N TYR A 232 -0.51 8.49 14.00
CA TYR A 232 0.82 8.96 13.61
C TYR A 232 0.76 10.22 12.75
N ARG A 233 1.76 11.08 12.88
CA ARG A 233 2.06 12.13 11.88
C ARG A 233 2.90 11.56 10.75
N PRO A 234 2.92 12.19 9.56
CA PRO A 234 3.84 11.81 8.49
C PRO A 234 5.30 11.70 8.96
N SER A 235 5.76 12.66 9.78
CA SER A 235 7.15 12.65 10.31
C SER A 235 7.46 11.47 11.22
N GLN A 236 6.44 10.88 11.87
CA GLN A 236 6.61 9.71 12.73
C GLN A 236 6.56 8.43 11.90
N LEU A 237 5.81 8.41 10.79
CA LEU A 237 5.83 7.30 9.82
C LEU A 237 7.13 7.22 9.03
N THR A 238 7.94 8.27 9.01
CA THR A 238 9.27 8.28 8.39
C THR A 238 10.40 8.07 9.40
N GLN A 239 10.09 7.73 10.66
CA GLN A 239 11.12 7.46 11.65
C GLN A 239 12.02 6.28 11.20
N GLY A 240 13.31 6.32 11.54
CA GLY A 240 14.29 5.35 11.05
C GLY A 240 14.65 5.48 9.56
N CYS A 241 14.15 6.48 8.84
CA CYS A 241 14.36 6.66 7.39
C CYS A 241 14.80 8.09 7.04
N ASP A 242 15.80 8.23 6.16
CA ASP A 242 16.09 9.47 5.43
C ASP A 242 15.07 9.62 4.30
N ALA A 243 13.89 10.11 4.63
CA ALA A 243 12.79 10.20 3.67
C ALA A 243 13.11 11.24 2.58
N ARG A 244 13.33 10.75 1.36
CA ARG A 244 13.57 11.56 0.16
C ARG A 244 12.62 11.12 -0.96
N PRO A 245 12.39 12.00 -1.96
CA PRO A 245 11.56 11.65 -3.10
C PRO A 245 11.91 10.29 -3.72
N GLN A 246 10.88 9.48 -3.96
CA GLN A 246 10.94 8.19 -4.66
C GLN A 246 11.87 7.17 -3.96
N CYS A 247 11.79 7.07 -2.63
CA CYS A 247 12.69 6.23 -1.82
C CYS A 247 14.17 6.54 -2.09
N GLY A 248 14.51 7.79 -2.39
CA GLY A 248 15.86 8.20 -2.77
C GLY A 248 16.87 8.27 -1.63
N GLY A 249 16.41 8.08 -0.39
CA GLY A 249 17.25 7.99 0.80
C GLY A 249 17.30 6.56 1.36
N PHE A 250 17.86 6.42 2.56
CA PHE A 250 18.15 5.14 3.17
C PHE A 250 17.31 4.91 4.43
N VAL A 251 16.98 3.65 4.71
CA VAL A 251 16.65 3.21 6.07
C VAL A 251 17.94 3.34 6.89
N LEU A 252 17.88 4.19 7.92
CA LEU A 252 19.00 4.53 8.80
C LEU A 252 18.97 3.71 10.09
N ASP A 253 17.77 3.44 10.60
CA ASP A 253 17.55 2.65 11.81
C ASP A 253 16.41 1.66 11.56
N PRO A 254 16.73 0.39 11.25
CA PRO A 254 15.75 -0.68 11.14
C PRO A 254 14.83 -0.81 12.35
N GLU A 255 15.35 -0.60 13.57
CA GLU A 255 14.60 -0.85 14.81
C GLU A 255 13.47 0.16 15.02
N GLU A 256 13.57 1.33 14.37
CA GLU A 256 12.56 2.39 14.38
C GLU A 256 11.74 2.45 13.09
N TYR A 257 12.10 1.70 12.05
CA TYR A 257 11.49 1.81 10.73
C TYR A 257 10.23 0.94 10.61
N LEU A 258 9.06 1.58 10.66
CA LEU A 258 7.79 0.89 10.87
C LEU A 258 7.24 0.09 9.67
N TRP A 259 7.87 0.14 8.50
CA TRP A 259 7.24 -0.35 7.26
C TRP A 259 7.60 -1.77 6.89
N ASP A 260 8.80 -2.21 7.25
CA ASP A 260 9.33 -3.46 6.73
C ASP A 260 8.95 -4.67 7.58
N LEU A 261 9.52 -5.81 7.18
CA LEU A 261 9.32 -7.09 7.82
C LEU A 261 10.40 -7.40 8.88
N ASP A 262 11.33 -6.48 9.15
CA ASP A 262 12.47 -6.65 10.08
C ASP A 262 13.42 -7.84 9.77
N ASP A 263 13.58 -8.19 8.50
CA ASP A 263 14.38 -9.34 8.02
C ASP A 263 15.89 -9.01 7.89
N TYR A 264 16.43 -8.15 8.74
CA TYR A 264 17.81 -7.65 8.64
C TYR A 264 18.87 -8.59 9.21
N GLY A 265 18.75 -9.89 8.93
CA GLY A 265 19.76 -10.92 9.21
C GLY A 265 20.59 -10.67 10.48
N ARG A 266 19.99 -10.93 11.65
CA ARG A 266 20.77 -11.19 12.85
C ARG A 266 21.38 -12.59 12.79
#